data_AF-A0A7W6EUA4-F1
#
_entry.id   AF-A0A7W6EUA4-F1
#
_cell.length_a   1.000
_cell.length_b   1.000
_cell.length_c   1.000
_cell.angle_alpha   90.00
_cell.angle_beta   90.00
_cell.angle_gamma   90.00
#
_symmetry.space_group_name_H-M   'P 1'
#
loop_
_entity.id
_entity.type
_entity.pdbx_description
1 polymer ?
#
loop_
_entity_poly.entity_id
_entity_poly.type
_entity_poly.pdbx_seq_one_letter_code
_entity_poly.pdbx_strand_id
1 'polypeptide(L)'
;MLKAYLSMTEKAWLKLILSFEQWRLLKDMLHWVFEEIPSQKPFDYFDYQGIRYYLPDESFSNSTAIEVSIGNMKYLDFAKPENPNTAALNELIATFCRPERADLETFKMSSEWNGDLREPYNQTRTEQTAKKLEGLDTPTKVAFLTYFEVMNTAFLEEFEELFGDSKETPRYQDGTGWLMLLKTAAKSPLWGGFEKVCNQPARIVWAFMLDDVLDARQEMAEYEKQKEEMYASRNH
;
A
#
# COMPACT_ATOMS: atom_id res chain seq x y z
N MET A 1 -12.28 -18.14 -21.64
CA MET A 1 -11.24 -18.04 -22.70
C MET A 1 -10.43 -19.33 -22.84
N LEU A 2 -9.83 -19.89 -21.78
CA LEU A 2 -9.03 -21.13 -21.85
C LEU A 2 -9.80 -22.38 -22.37
N LYS A 3 -11.04 -22.58 -21.92
CA LYS A 3 -11.89 -23.72 -22.34
C LYS A 3 -12.08 -23.79 -23.86
N ALA A 4 -12.31 -22.64 -24.48
CA ALA A 4 -12.53 -22.51 -25.93
C ALA A 4 -11.22 -22.73 -26.70
N TYR A 5 -10.10 -22.23 -26.18
CA TYR A 5 -8.79 -22.40 -26.79
C TYR A 5 -8.36 -23.88 -26.82
N LEU A 6 -8.66 -24.63 -25.75
CA LEU A 6 -8.35 -26.06 -25.67
C LEU A 6 -9.41 -26.96 -26.33
N SER A 7 -10.45 -26.37 -26.95
CA SER A 7 -11.57 -27.09 -27.56
C SER A 7 -12.23 -28.12 -26.64
N MET A 8 -12.22 -27.85 -25.32
CA MET A 8 -12.72 -28.79 -24.32
C MET A 8 -14.20 -28.54 -24.03
N THR A 9 -14.98 -29.61 -23.96
CA THR A 9 -16.33 -29.55 -23.40
C THR A 9 -16.27 -29.29 -21.89
N GLU A 10 -17.32 -28.71 -21.32
CA GLU A 10 -17.38 -28.44 -19.87
C GLU A 10 -17.21 -29.71 -19.02
N LYS A 11 -17.78 -30.82 -19.47
CA LYS A 11 -17.63 -32.14 -18.84
C LYS A 11 -16.18 -32.66 -18.89
N ALA A 12 -15.42 -32.32 -19.94
CA ALA A 12 -14.01 -32.68 -20.05
C ALA A 12 -13.14 -31.76 -19.18
N TRP A 13 -13.45 -30.47 -19.12
CA TRP A 13 -12.76 -29.49 -18.27
C TRP A 13 -12.84 -29.87 -16.79
N LEU A 14 -14.02 -30.26 -16.32
CA LEU A 14 -14.23 -30.70 -14.93
C LEU A 14 -13.50 -32.00 -14.57
N LYS A 15 -13.00 -32.75 -15.56
CA LYS A 15 -12.22 -33.98 -15.37
C LYS A 15 -10.71 -33.74 -15.48
N LEU A 16 -10.29 -32.51 -15.73
CA LEU A 16 -8.88 -32.19 -15.89
C LEU A 16 -8.21 -32.22 -14.51
N ILE A 17 -7.73 -33.41 -14.15
CA ILE A 17 -6.92 -33.65 -12.97
C ILE A 17 -5.48 -33.74 -13.45
N LEU A 18 -4.68 -32.75 -13.11
CA LEU A 18 -3.26 -32.77 -13.41
C LEU A 18 -2.59 -33.85 -12.53
N SER A 19 -1.77 -34.70 -13.16
CA SER A 19 -0.88 -35.60 -12.43
C SER A 19 0.15 -34.77 -11.65
N PHE A 20 0.81 -35.39 -10.67
CA PHE A 20 1.89 -34.74 -9.91
C PHE A 20 2.98 -34.17 -10.84
N GLU A 21 3.36 -34.91 -11.88
CA GLU A 21 4.36 -34.46 -12.85
C GLU A 21 3.86 -33.29 -13.70
N GLN A 22 2.58 -33.28 -14.07
CA GLN A 22 1.98 -32.14 -14.79
C GLN A 22 1.88 -30.89 -13.90
N TRP A 23 1.62 -31.05 -12.61
CA TRP A 23 1.69 -29.96 -11.63
C TRP A 23 3.11 -29.41 -11.51
N ARG A 24 4.12 -30.28 -11.45
CA ARG A 24 5.54 -29.88 -11.44
C ARG A 24 5.89 -29.08 -12.69
N LEU A 25 5.56 -29.59 -13.87
CA LEU A 25 5.81 -28.89 -15.13
C LEU A 25 5.06 -27.56 -15.22
N LEU A 26 3.80 -27.50 -14.76
CA LEU A 26 3.04 -26.25 -14.72
C LEU A 26 3.69 -25.24 -13.78
N LYS A 27 4.14 -25.68 -12.60
CA LYS A 27 4.89 -24.83 -11.67
C LYS A 27 6.17 -24.31 -12.33
N ASP A 28 6.96 -25.18 -12.97
CA ASP A 28 8.22 -24.81 -13.62
C ASP A 28 7.97 -23.79 -14.76
N MET A 29 6.89 -23.98 -15.54
CA MET A 29 6.49 -23.04 -16.60
C MET A 29 5.95 -21.70 -16.08
N LEU A 30 5.43 -21.66 -14.85
CA LEU A 30 4.92 -20.47 -14.19
C LEU A 30 5.91 -19.89 -13.18
N HIS A 31 7.11 -20.44 -13.06
CA HIS A 31 8.07 -19.99 -12.05
C HIS A 31 8.41 -18.51 -12.20
N TRP A 32 8.55 -18.04 -13.44
CA TRP A 32 8.79 -16.64 -13.78
C TRP A 32 7.73 -15.69 -13.20
N VAL A 33 6.48 -16.13 -13.03
CA VAL A 33 5.39 -15.31 -12.43
C VAL A 33 5.71 -14.96 -10.97
N PHE A 34 6.52 -15.78 -10.30
CA PHE A 34 6.96 -15.56 -8.92
C PHE A 34 8.33 -14.89 -8.82
N GLU A 35 9.04 -14.72 -9.94
CA GLU A 35 10.36 -14.05 -9.99
C GLU A 35 10.25 -12.63 -10.57
N GLU A 36 9.34 -12.41 -11.52
CA GLU A 36 9.12 -11.11 -12.12
C GLU A 36 8.14 -10.29 -11.28
N ILE A 37 8.65 -9.19 -10.73
CA ILE A 37 7.84 -8.17 -10.07
C ILE A 37 7.00 -7.49 -11.16
N PRO A 38 5.65 -7.51 -11.09
CA PRO A 38 4.83 -6.81 -12.06
C PRO A 38 5.18 -5.33 -12.10
N SER A 39 5.57 -4.82 -13.27
CA SER A 39 5.99 -3.43 -13.43
C SER A 39 4.84 -2.46 -13.70
N GLN A 40 3.61 -2.97 -13.82
CA GLN A 40 2.45 -2.19 -14.26
C GLN A 40 1.21 -2.52 -13.44
N LYS A 41 0.29 -1.55 -13.40
CA LYS A 41 -1.07 -1.73 -12.89
C LYS A 41 -1.76 -2.94 -13.57
N PRO A 42 -2.33 -3.89 -12.79
CA PRO A 42 -2.90 -5.12 -13.37
C PRO A 42 -4.18 -4.87 -14.18
N PHE A 43 -4.93 -3.85 -13.78
CA PHE A 43 -6.13 -3.34 -14.47
C PHE A 43 -6.49 -1.97 -13.89
N ASP A 44 -7.15 -1.12 -14.68
CA ASP A 44 -7.58 0.21 -14.23
C ASP A 44 -8.72 0.12 -13.18
N TYR A 45 -9.59 -0.86 -13.36
CA TYR A 45 -10.77 -1.09 -12.53
C TYR A 45 -11.22 -2.55 -12.55
N PHE A 46 -12.11 -2.92 -11.62
CA PHE A 46 -12.90 -4.14 -11.68
C PHE A 46 -14.38 -3.82 -11.39
N ASP A 47 -15.28 -4.61 -11.97
CA ASP A 47 -16.72 -4.49 -11.74
C ASP A 47 -17.17 -5.58 -10.75
N TYR A 48 -17.85 -5.17 -9.68
CA TYR A 48 -18.38 -6.09 -8.68
C TYR A 48 -19.74 -5.64 -8.17
N GLN A 49 -20.74 -6.54 -8.22
CA GLN A 49 -22.14 -6.26 -7.84
C GLN A 49 -22.71 -4.99 -8.52
N GLY A 50 -22.36 -4.78 -9.80
CA GLY A 50 -22.84 -3.62 -10.59
C GLY A 50 -22.16 -2.29 -10.26
N ILE A 51 -21.12 -2.30 -9.41
CA ILE A 51 -20.32 -1.12 -9.07
C ILE A 51 -18.91 -1.30 -9.65
N ARG A 52 -18.41 -0.26 -10.29
CA ARG A 52 -17.03 -0.19 -10.77
C ARG A 52 -16.12 0.34 -9.68
N TYR A 53 -15.05 -0.38 -9.37
CA TYR A 53 -14.03 0.01 -8.40
C TYR A 53 -12.71 0.25 -9.12
N TYR A 54 -12.19 1.46 -9.00
CA TYR A 54 -10.93 1.86 -9.63
C TYR A 54 -9.76 1.67 -8.68
N LEU A 55 -8.65 1.17 -9.20
CA LEU A 55 -7.42 0.97 -8.45
C LEU A 55 -6.67 2.29 -8.28
N PRO A 56 -5.84 2.42 -7.22
CA PRO A 56 -4.93 3.55 -7.07
C PRO A 56 -3.93 3.57 -8.24
N ASP A 57 -3.31 4.73 -8.46
CA ASP A 57 -2.23 4.84 -9.42
C ASP A 57 -0.92 4.37 -8.82
N GLU A 58 0.02 4.06 -9.71
CA GLU A 58 1.32 3.50 -9.37
C GLU A 58 2.04 4.36 -8.33
N SER A 59 2.80 3.67 -7.47
CA SER A 59 3.64 4.29 -6.46
C SER A 59 2.85 5.17 -5.47
N PHE A 60 1.54 4.92 -5.29
CA PHE A 60 0.63 5.72 -4.47
C PHE A 60 0.54 7.21 -4.90
N SER A 61 0.80 7.51 -6.17
CA SER A 61 0.90 8.89 -6.69
C SER A 61 -0.38 9.72 -6.51
N ASN A 62 -1.55 9.07 -6.55
CA ASN A 62 -2.85 9.70 -6.34
C ASN A 62 -3.49 9.35 -4.98
N SER A 63 -2.73 8.76 -4.05
CA SER A 63 -3.24 8.34 -2.73
C SER A 63 -2.86 9.34 -1.63
N THR A 64 -3.76 9.50 -0.67
CA THR A 64 -3.55 10.34 0.50
C THR A 64 -2.76 9.61 1.58
N ALA A 65 -2.21 10.38 2.52
CA ALA A 65 -1.42 9.84 3.62
C ALA A 65 -2.19 8.87 4.50
N ILE A 66 -3.48 9.13 4.75
CA ILE A 66 -4.32 8.23 5.54
C ILE A 66 -4.57 6.90 4.83
N GLU A 67 -4.71 6.89 3.50
CA GLU A 67 -4.90 5.66 2.73
C GLU A 67 -3.69 4.74 2.83
N VAL A 68 -2.48 5.28 2.64
CA VAL A 68 -1.24 4.50 2.75
C VAL A 68 -1.05 3.95 4.16
N SER A 69 -1.37 4.76 5.18
CA SER A 69 -1.25 4.36 6.58
C SER A 69 -2.23 3.25 6.95
N ILE A 70 -3.52 3.44 6.64
CA ILE A 70 -4.57 2.44 6.92
C ILE A 70 -4.33 1.18 6.07
N GLY A 71 -3.97 1.36 4.80
CA GLY A 71 -3.61 0.26 3.92
C GLY A 71 -2.53 -0.63 4.51
N ASN A 72 -1.42 -0.04 4.95
CA ASN A 72 -0.35 -0.81 5.59
C ASN A 72 -0.79 -1.49 6.90
N MET A 73 -1.64 -0.86 7.71
CA MET A 73 -2.22 -1.52 8.89
C MET A 73 -3.04 -2.77 8.50
N LYS A 74 -3.89 -2.67 7.47
CA LYS A 74 -4.70 -3.79 6.98
C LYS A 74 -3.87 -4.89 6.33
N TYR A 75 -2.80 -4.50 5.64
CA TYR A 75 -1.83 -5.46 5.10
C TYR A 75 -1.15 -6.25 6.21
N LEU A 76 -0.66 -5.58 7.26
CA LEU A 76 -0.05 -6.24 8.42
C LEU A 76 -1.04 -7.18 9.13
N ASP A 77 -2.31 -6.78 9.29
CA ASP A 77 -3.35 -7.63 9.86
C ASP A 77 -3.64 -8.87 9.00
N PHE A 78 -3.61 -8.72 7.67
CA PHE A 78 -3.77 -9.83 6.74
C PHE A 78 -2.56 -10.77 6.74
N ALA A 79 -1.34 -10.23 6.76
CA ALA A 79 -0.09 -10.96 6.60
C ALA A 79 0.43 -11.64 7.89
N LYS A 80 -0.37 -11.71 8.96
CA LYS A 80 0.00 -12.37 10.23
C LYS A 80 0.30 -13.86 9.99
N PRO A 81 1.53 -14.35 10.25
CA PRO A 81 1.91 -15.73 9.91
C PRO A 81 1.08 -16.81 10.61
N GLU A 82 0.70 -16.58 11.87
CA GLU A 82 0.01 -17.59 12.68
C GLU A 82 -1.52 -17.53 12.53
N ASN A 83 -2.08 -16.36 12.21
CA ASN A 83 -3.52 -16.15 12.11
C ASN A 83 -3.84 -15.02 11.12
N PRO A 84 -3.74 -15.28 9.81
CA PRO A 84 -4.00 -14.27 8.79
C PRO A 84 -5.47 -13.84 8.80
N ASN A 85 -5.73 -12.53 8.89
CA ASN A 85 -7.08 -12.01 8.85
C ASN A 85 -7.53 -11.74 7.41
N THR A 86 -8.24 -12.69 6.81
CA THR A 86 -8.74 -12.56 5.42
C THR A 86 -9.74 -11.41 5.24
N ALA A 87 -10.45 -10.98 6.30
CA ALA A 87 -11.30 -9.81 6.23
C ALA A 87 -10.49 -8.51 6.07
N ALA A 88 -9.28 -8.46 6.63
CA ALA A 88 -8.38 -7.32 6.47
C ALA A 88 -7.94 -7.12 5.00
N LEU A 89 -7.86 -8.19 4.20
CA LEU A 89 -7.63 -8.06 2.76
C LEU A 89 -8.79 -7.33 2.06
N ASN A 90 -10.04 -7.59 2.46
CA ASN A 90 -11.18 -6.88 1.89
C ASN A 90 -11.18 -5.40 2.31
N GLU A 91 -10.73 -5.10 3.54
CA GLU A 91 -10.57 -3.73 4.04
C GLU A 91 -9.43 -2.99 3.33
N LEU A 92 -8.32 -3.68 3.06
CA LEU A 92 -7.22 -3.18 2.25
C LEU A 92 -7.72 -2.82 0.84
N ILE A 93 -8.42 -3.75 0.17
CA ILE A 93 -9.00 -3.52 -1.15
C ILE A 93 -9.99 -2.35 -1.08
N ALA A 94 -10.90 -2.30 -0.10
CA ALA A 94 -11.88 -1.21 0.00
C ALA A 94 -11.27 0.16 0.36
N THR A 95 -10.05 0.19 0.89
CA THR A 95 -9.32 1.43 1.18
C THR A 95 -8.85 2.08 -0.12
N PHE A 96 -8.26 1.28 -1.01
CA PHE A 96 -7.65 1.75 -2.26
C PHE A 96 -8.56 1.66 -3.48
N CYS A 97 -9.37 0.62 -3.56
CA CYS A 97 -10.29 0.37 -4.67
C CYS A 97 -11.66 0.95 -4.33
N ARG A 98 -12.00 2.07 -4.95
CA ARG A 98 -13.24 2.81 -4.65
C ARG A 98 -13.98 3.18 -5.93
N PRO A 99 -15.30 3.42 -5.85
CA PRO A 99 -16.06 3.95 -6.97
C PRO A 99 -15.54 5.30 -7.44
N GLU A 100 -15.90 5.67 -8.66
CA GLU A 100 -15.72 7.02 -9.16
C GLU A 100 -16.56 8.01 -8.33
N ARG A 101 -16.02 9.20 -8.08
CA ARG A 101 -16.73 10.25 -7.37
C ARG A 101 -17.91 10.80 -8.18
N ALA A 102 -19.04 11.01 -7.50
CA ALA A 102 -20.27 11.49 -8.15
C ALA A 102 -20.16 12.89 -8.76
N ASP A 103 -19.25 13.72 -8.26
CA ASP A 103 -19.00 15.09 -8.69
C ASP A 103 -17.75 15.23 -9.58
N LEU A 104 -17.28 14.14 -10.21
CA LEU A 104 -15.99 14.08 -10.93
C LEU A 104 -15.82 15.21 -11.94
N GLU A 105 -16.82 15.43 -12.80
CA GLU A 105 -16.73 16.43 -13.88
C GLU A 105 -16.59 17.85 -13.34
N THR A 106 -17.25 18.17 -12.23
CA THR A 106 -17.09 19.46 -11.55
C THR A 106 -15.74 19.53 -10.82
N PHE A 107 -15.33 18.45 -10.17
CA PHE A 107 -14.10 18.41 -9.38
C PHE A 107 -12.83 18.50 -10.24
N LYS A 108 -12.84 17.97 -11.47
CA LYS A 108 -11.75 18.16 -12.44
C LYS A 108 -11.44 19.62 -12.75
N MET A 109 -12.40 20.52 -12.53
CA MET A 109 -12.22 21.97 -12.73
C MET A 109 -11.74 22.68 -11.45
N SER A 110 -11.58 21.97 -10.33
CA SER A 110 -11.10 22.50 -9.05
C SER A 110 -9.59 22.67 -9.03
N SER A 111 -9.10 23.63 -8.24
CA SER A 111 -7.67 23.73 -7.87
C SER A 111 -7.19 22.52 -7.08
N GLU A 112 -8.11 21.80 -6.45
CA GLU A 112 -7.85 20.61 -5.63
C GLU A 112 -7.81 19.31 -6.46
N TRP A 113 -7.93 19.39 -7.79
CA TRP A 113 -7.82 18.21 -8.65
C TRP A 113 -6.42 17.61 -8.57
N ASN A 114 -6.32 16.42 -7.99
CA ASN A 114 -5.06 15.70 -7.77
C ASN A 114 -4.88 14.49 -8.72
N GLY A 115 -5.71 14.38 -9.75
CA GLY A 115 -5.70 13.21 -10.65
C GLY A 115 -6.51 12.01 -10.15
N ASP A 116 -6.99 12.01 -8.90
CA ASP A 116 -7.75 10.89 -8.35
C ASP A 116 -9.24 10.96 -8.73
N LEU A 117 -9.66 10.04 -9.59
CA LEU A 117 -11.05 9.88 -9.99
C LEU A 117 -11.92 9.23 -8.89
N ARG A 118 -11.30 8.54 -7.93
CA ARG A 118 -12.00 7.77 -6.90
C ARG A 118 -12.73 8.71 -5.93
N GLU A 119 -13.79 8.20 -5.30
CA GLU A 119 -14.37 8.84 -4.13
C GLU A 119 -13.29 9.09 -3.06
N PRO A 120 -13.33 10.21 -2.30
CA PRO A 120 -12.40 10.43 -1.21
C PRO A 120 -12.47 9.32 -0.16
N TYR A 121 -11.34 9.03 0.49
CA TYR A 121 -11.29 8.05 1.58
C TYR A 121 -12.28 8.42 2.69
N ASN A 122 -13.07 7.43 3.13
CA ASN A 122 -13.94 7.55 4.27
C ASN A 122 -14.01 6.21 5.00
N GLN A 123 -13.52 6.16 6.23
CA GLN A 123 -13.39 4.91 6.98
C GLN A 123 -14.71 4.13 7.09
N THR A 124 -15.80 4.80 7.48
CA THR A 124 -17.11 4.13 7.64
C THR A 124 -17.60 3.53 6.32
N ARG A 125 -17.42 4.24 5.19
CA ARG A 125 -17.77 3.73 3.87
C ARG A 125 -16.89 2.57 3.46
N THR A 126 -15.58 2.67 3.70
CA THR A 126 -14.61 1.60 3.44
C THR A 126 -14.97 0.33 4.21
N GLU A 127 -15.31 0.41 5.50
CA GLU A 127 -15.74 -0.73 6.31
C GLU A 127 -17.02 -1.39 5.77
N GLN A 128 -17.99 -0.59 5.30
CA GLN A 128 -19.20 -1.10 4.68
C GLN A 128 -18.92 -1.77 3.33
N THR A 129 -18.04 -1.18 2.51
CA THR A 129 -17.62 -1.72 1.21
C THR A 129 -16.83 -3.02 1.40
N ALA A 130 -15.93 -3.10 2.37
CA ALA A 130 -15.15 -4.29 2.67
C ALA A 130 -16.03 -5.52 2.92
N LYS A 131 -17.14 -5.35 3.65
CA LYS A 131 -18.15 -6.41 3.87
C LYS A 131 -18.79 -6.88 2.58
N LYS A 132 -19.06 -5.97 1.64
CA LYS A 132 -19.62 -6.33 0.33
C LYS A 132 -18.60 -7.12 -0.51
N LEU A 133 -17.32 -6.77 -0.42
CA LEU A 133 -16.22 -7.41 -1.15
C LEU A 133 -15.83 -8.79 -0.60
N GLU A 134 -16.49 -9.30 0.44
CA GLU A 134 -16.23 -10.64 0.98
C GLU A 134 -16.31 -11.71 -0.12
N GLY A 135 -17.33 -11.63 -0.98
CA GLY A 135 -17.55 -12.53 -2.11
C GLY A 135 -16.83 -12.14 -3.40
N LEU A 136 -15.86 -11.21 -3.37
CA LEU A 136 -15.02 -10.92 -4.53
C LEU A 136 -14.15 -12.14 -4.85
N ASP A 137 -13.93 -12.43 -6.13
CA ASP A 137 -13.21 -13.62 -6.55
C ASP A 137 -11.72 -13.55 -6.16
N THR A 138 -11.15 -14.71 -5.83
CA THR A 138 -9.75 -14.83 -5.40
C THR A 138 -8.76 -14.28 -6.44
N PRO A 139 -8.89 -14.54 -7.76
CA PRO A 139 -7.99 -13.95 -8.75
C PRO A 139 -7.91 -12.43 -8.68
N THR A 140 -9.05 -11.73 -8.56
CA THR A 140 -9.06 -10.25 -8.41
C THR A 140 -8.36 -9.81 -7.13
N LYS A 141 -8.60 -10.50 -6.00
CA LYS A 141 -7.93 -10.19 -4.72
C LYS A 141 -6.42 -10.38 -4.80
N VAL A 142 -5.96 -11.47 -5.43
CA VAL A 142 -4.53 -11.77 -5.60
C VAL A 142 -3.88 -10.74 -6.52
N ALA A 143 -4.49 -10.41 -7.66
CA ALA A 143 -3.94 -9.42 -8.58
C ALA A 143 -3.79 -8.04 -7.93
N PHE A 144 -4.78 -7.61 -7.16
CA PHE A 144 -4.67 -6.38 -6.37
C PHE A 144 -3.58 -6.48 -5.29
N LEU A 145 -3.52 -7.59 -4.55
CA LEU A 145 -2.55 -7.76 -3.46
C LEU A 145 -1.12 -7.69 -4.01
N THR A 146 -0.83 -8.40 -5.09
CA THR A 146 0.48 -8.36 -5.75
C THR A 146 0.81 -6.92 -6.18
N TYR A 147 -0.14 -6.20 -6.79
CA TYR A 147 0.08 -4.80 -7.16
C TYR A 147 0.36 -3.90 -5.96
N PHE A 148 -0.39 -4.06 -4.87
CA PHE A 148 -0.15 -3.35 -3.62
C PHE A 148 1.24 -3.66 -3.05
N GLU A 149 1.65 -4.93 -3.02
CA GLU A 149 2.96 -5.34 -2.49
C GLU A 149 4.12 -4.74 -3.28
N VAL A 150 4.01 -4.62 -4.60
CA VAL A 150 5.02 -3.92 -5.42
C VAL A 150 5.10 -2.45 -5.04
N MET A 151 3.96 -1.74 -5.00
CA MET A 151 3.94 -0.33 -4.65
C MET A 151 4.43 -0.10 -3.21
N ASN A 152 4.05 -0.98 -2.28
CA ASN A 152 4.39 -0.86 -0.88
C ASN A 152 5.88 -1.15 -0.63
N THR A 153 6.44 -2.16 -1.29
CA THR A 153 7.87 -2.45 -1.22
C THR A 153 8.68 -1.28 -1.74
N ALA A 154 8.36 -0.74 -2.92
CA ALA A 154 9.05 0.43 -3.47
C ALA A 154 8.91 1.68 -2.58
N PHE A 155 7.73 1.87 -1.95
CA PHE A 155 7.51 2.96 -1.02
C PHE A 155 8.35 2.82 0.26
N LEU A 156 8.44 1.62 0.82
CA LEU A 156 9.32 1.34 1.96
C LEU A 156 10.80 1.48 1.58
N GLU A 157 11.14 1.02 0.36
CA GLU A 157 12.34 1.30 -0.44
C GLU A 157 12.84 2.75 -0.27
N GLU A 158 11.98 3.63 -0.77
CA GLU A 158 12.23 5.06 -0.89
C GLU A 158 12.35 5.79 0.45
N PHE A 159 11.64 5.33 1.47
CA PHE A 159 11.59 5.97 2.78
C PHE A 159 12.27 5.13 3.88
N GLU A 160 13.16 4.20 3.52
CA GLU A 160 13.83 3.28 4.46
C GLU A 160 14.44 4.01 5.67
N GLU A 161 15.09 5.14 5.41
CA GLU A 161 15.76 5.96 6.43
C GLU A 161 14.82 6.52 7.51
N LEU A 162 13.52 6.67 7.20
CA LEU A 162 12.50 7.07 8.16
C LEU A 162 12.17 5.95 9.15
N PHE A 163 12.24 4.69 8.71
CA PHE A 163 11.85 3.53 9.51
C PHE A 163 12.99 2.99 10.39
N GLY A 164 14.24 3.32 10.06
CA GLY A 164 15.43 2.94 10.84
C GLY A 164 15.75 1.44 10.79
N ASP A 165 16.68 1.00 11.64
CA ASP A 165 17.14 -0.39 11.67
C ASP A 165 16.06 -1.34 12.21
N SER A 166 15.73 -2.37 11.43
CA SER A 166 14.70 -3.39 11.71
C SER A 166 14.99 -4.33 12.92
N LYS A 167 16.04 -4.05 13.69
CA LYS A 167 16.50 -4.91 14.80
C LYS A 167 15.69 -4.73 16.08
N GLU A 168 14.98 -3.61 16.22
CA GLU A 168 14.14 -3.36 17.40
C GLU A 168 12.72 -3.90 17.21
N THR A 169 12.13 -4.40 18.29
CA THR A 169 10.72 -4.81 18.27
C THR A 169 9.85 -3.56 18.10
N PRO A 170 8.95 -3.51 17.10
CA PRO A 170 8.08 -2.35 16.90
C PRO A 170 7.25 -2.05 18.15
N ARG A 171 7.15 -0.77 18.50
CA ARG A 171 6.29 -0.31 19.60
C ARG A 171 4.82 -0.67 19.40
N TYR A 172 4.37 -0.72 18.15
CA TYR A 172 3.00 -1.02 17.75
C TYR A 172 3.00 -2.20 16.77
N GLN A 173 2.60 -3.38 17.25
CA GLN A 173 2.60 -4.62 16.44
C GLN A 173 1.40 -4.73 15.47
N ASP A 174 0.40 -3.87 15.64
CA ASP A 174 -0.82 -3.82 14.83
C ASP A 174 -0.73 -2.81 13.67
N GLY A 175 0.46 -2.25 13.43
CA GLY A 175 0.66 -1.22 12.41
C GLY A 175 0.23 0.19 12.84
N THR A 176 -0.25 0.41 14.07
CA THR A 176 -0.62 1.76 14.55
C THR A 176 0.53 2.77 14.45
N GLY A 177 1.78 2.30 14.35
CA GLY A 177 2.97 3.10 14.05
C GLY A 177 2.79 4.01 12.82
N TRP A 178 2.10 3.54 11.77
CA TRP A 178 1.82 4.32 10.57
C TRP A 178 1.00 5.58 10.86
N LEU A 179 -0.06 5.47 11.67
CA LEU A 179 -0.85 6.62 12.10
C LEU A 179 -0.08 7.54 13.06
N MET A 180 0.81 6.96 13.86
CA MET A 180 1.64 7.74 14.78
C MET A 180 2.68 8.60 14.03
N LEU A 181 3.19 8.15 12.88
CA LEU A 181 4.02 8.97 12.00
C LEU A 181 3.25 10.21 11.53
N LEU A 182 2.02 10.04 11.04
CA LEU A 182 1.17 11.17 10.63
C LEU A 182 0.87 12.12 11.79
N LYS A 183 0.67 11.60 13.01
CA LYS A 183 0.52 12.45 14.21
C LYS A 183 1.77 13.24 14.53
N THR A 184 2.95 12.69 14.26
CA THR A 184 4.22 13.40 14.45
C THR A 184 4.36 14.51 13.41
N ALA A 185 4.10 14.24 12.12
CA ALA A 185 4.07 15.27 11.08
C ALA A 185 3.08 16.39 11.41
N ALA A 186 1.91 16.05 11.98
CA ALA A 186 0.90 17.02 12.40
C ALA A 186 1.32 17.94 13.56
N LYS A 187 2.43 17.65 14.27
CA LYS A 187 2.99 18.57 15.27
C LYS A 187 3.73 19.74 14.63
N SER A 188 4.16 19.60 13.38
CA SER A 188 4.78 20.70 12.65
C SER A 188 3.72 21.78 12.36
N PRO A 189 4.03 23.06 12.63
CA PRO A 189 3.09 24.16 12.38
C PRO A 189 2.78 24.35 10.88
N LEU A 190 3.56 23.75 9.98
CA LEU A 190 3.41 23.88 8.53
C LEU A 190 2.13 23.21 8.00
N TRP A 191 1.73 22.09 8.59
CA TRP A 191 0.61 21.26 8.10
C TRP A 191 -0.74 21.65 8.70
N GLY A 192 -0.74 22.50 9.73
CA GLY A 192 -1.93 22.87 10.49
C GLY A 192 -2.33 21.82 11.53
N GLY A 193 -2.86 20.68 11.11
CA GLY A 193 -3.35 19.65 12.05
C GLY A 193 -3.51 18.26 11.44
N PHE A 194 -3.83 17.27 12.28
CA PHE A 194 -3.85 15.85 11.90
C PHE A 194 -4.75 15.55 10.69
N GLU A 195 -5.96 16.09 10.68
CA GLU A 195 -6.89 15.91 9.55
C GLU A 195 -6.32 16.45 8.24
N LYS A 196 -5.60 17.58 8.28
CA LYS A 196 -4.98 18.13 7.08
C LYS A 196 -3.87 17.21 6.58
N VAL A 197 -2.97 16.76 7.47
CA VAL A 197 -1.90 15.80 7.13
C VAL A 197 -2.47 14.53 6.51
N CYS A 198 -3.52 13.96 7.10
CA CYS A 198 -4.18 12.76 6.60
C CYS A 198 -4.64 12.89 5.14
N ASN A 199 -5.11 14.08 4.74
CA ASN A 199 -5.65 14.33 3.40
C ASN A 199 -4.60 14.81 2.39
N GLN A 200 -3.35 15.04 2.80
CA GLN A 200 -2.28 15.38 1.87
C GLN A 200 -1.84 14.18 1.03
N PRO A 201 -1.27 14.39 -0.17
CA PRO A 201 -0.63 13.32 -0.93
C PRO A 201 0.42 12.59 -0.10
N ALA A 202 0.36 11.26 -0.09
CA ALA A 202 1.21 10.44 0.81
C ALA A 202 2.70 10.76 0.61
N ARG A 203 3.18 10.77 -0.64
CA ARG A 203 4.60 11.03 -0.93
C ARG A 203 5.12 12.35 -0.36
N ILE A 204 4.30 13.40 -0.34
CA ILE A 204 4.72 14.71 0.20
C ILE A 204 4.90 14.62 1.71
N VAL A 205 3.98 13.97 2.42
CA VAL A 205 4.05 13.84 3.88
C VAL A 205 5.26 13.01 4.31
N TRP A 206 5.56 11.92 3.60
CA TRP A 206 6.72 11.07 3.93
C TRP A 206 8.03 11.72 3.53
N ALA A 207 8.09 12.42 2.40
CA ALA A 207 9.27 13.20 2.02
C ALA A 207 9.59 14.27 3.08
N PHE A 208 8.57 14.96 3.60
CA PHE A 208 8.72 15.91 4.70
C PHE A 208 9.28 15.25 5.97
N MET A 209 8.74 14.10 6.37
CA MET A 209 9.24 13.39 7.55
C MET A 209 10.66 12.85 7.34
N LEU A 210 10.99 12.44 6.12
CA LEU A 210 12.34 11.99 5.76
C LEU A 210 13.35 13.13 5.89
N ASP A 211 13.00 14.32 5.38
CA ASP A 211 13.83 15.53 5.50
C ASP A 211 14.15 15.84 6.96
N ASP A 212 13.13 15.87 7.83
CA ASP A 212 13.29 16.07 9.29
C ASP A 212 14.25 15.04 9.92
N VAL A 213 14.20 13.77 9.49
CA VAL A 213 15.10 12.71 9.99
C VAL A 213 16.53 12.89 9.50
N LEU A 214 16.71 13.27 8.23
CA LEU A 214 18.03 13.49 7.66
C LEU A 214 18.72 14.69 8.30
N ASP A 215 17.98 15.79 8.51
CA ASP A 215 18.48 16.99 9.20
C ASP A 215 18.90 16.67 10.64
N ALA A 216 18.05 15.98 11.41
CA ALA A 216 18.37 15.60 12.79
C ALA A 216 19.63 14.73 12.88
N ARG A 217 19.85 13.83 11.92
CA ARG A 217 21.07 13.00 11.87
C ARG A 217 22.31 13.82 11.53
N GLN A 218 22.19 14.79 10.61
CA GLN A 218 23.30 15.69 10.30
C GLN A 218 23.69 16.53 11.52
N GLU A 219 22.71 17.11 12.22
CA GLU A 219 22.94 17.90 13.45
C GLU A 219 23.62 17.06 14.54
N MET A 220 23.20 15.81 14.73
CA MET A 220 23.84 14.89 15.69
C MET A 220 25.28 14.57 15.30
N ALA A 221 25.55 14.29 14.03
CA ALA A 221 26.90 13.99 13.55
C ALA A 221 27.84 15.21 13.70
N GLU A 222 27.35 16.42 13.43
CA GLU A 222 28.10 17.66 13.63
C GLU A 222 28.42 17.90 15.12
N TYR A 223 27.43 17.68 15.99
CA TYR A 223 27.61 17.80 17.44
C TYR A 223 28.64 16.81 17.98
N GLU A 224 28.60 15.55 17.54
CA GLU A 224 29.59 14.53 17.94
C GLU A 224 31.00 14.91 17.51
N LYS A 225 31.16 15.39 16.26
CA LYS A 225 32.46 15.86 15.77
C LYS A 225 33.00 17.04 16.59
N GLN A 226 32.17 18.04 16.88
CA GLN A 226 32.57 19.19 17.72
C GLN A 226 32.97 18.75 19.13
N LYS A 227 32.23 17.79 19.69
CA LYS A 227 32.51 17.23 21.01
C LYS A 227 33.87 16.51 21.04
N GLU A 228 34.19 15.72 20.02
CA GLU A 228 35.49 15.05 19.88
C GLU A 228 36.65 16.05 19.77
N GLU A 229 36.50 17.11 18.96
CA GLU A 229 37.49 18.18 18.81
C GLU A 229 37.73 18.94 20.15
N MET A 230 36.68 19.15 20.94
CA MET A 230 36.78 19.77 22.27
C MET A 230 37.52 18.87 23.28
N TYR A 231 37.31 17.56 23.24
CA TYR A 231 38.05 16.64 24.10
C TYR A 231 39.51 16.48 23.67
N ALA A 232 39.79 16.47 22.37
CA ALA A 232 41.15 16.42 21.84
C ALA A 232 41.97 17.67 22.24
N SER A 233 41.37 18.86 22.16
CA SER A 233 42.02 20.12 22.54
C SER A 233 42.22 20.32 24.05
N ARG A 234 41.49 19.59 24.91
CA ARG A 234 41.68 19.59 26.37
C ARG A 234 42.78 18.66 26.88
N ASN A 235 43.23 17.72 26.05
CA ASN A 235 44.26 16.73 26.38
C ASN A 235 45.64 17.07 25.78
N HIS A 236 45.81 18.28 25.27
CA HIS A 236 47.08 18.89 24.83
C HIS A 236 47.31 20.18 25.61
#